data_AF-A0A8J2R6Q0-F1
#
_entry.id   AF-A0A8J2R6Q0-F1
#
_cell.length_a   1.000
_cell.length_b   1.000
_cell.length_c   1.000
_cell.angle_alpha   90.00
_cell.angle_beta   90.00
_cell.angle_gamma   90.00
#
_symmetry.space_group_name_H-M   'P 1'
#
loop_
_entity.id
_entity.type
_entity.pdbx_description
1 polymer ?
#
loop_
_entity_poly.entity_id
_entity_poly.type
_entity_poly.pdbx_seq_one_letter_code
_entity_poly.pdbx_strand_id
1 'polypeptide(L)'
;MQTCRGCSLNRLPEVKRFVMDDAPHFERLEVKFITGAPPELILLGNGDKELERIPLSNLSRQECNDLVKSKGFIRRNDKEEF
;
A
#
# COMPACT_ATOMS: atom_id res chain seq x y z
N MET A 1 -1.42 -3.76 4.21
CA MET A 1 -0.21 -2.92 4.25
C MET A 1 0.09 -2.52 5.69
N GLN A 2 1.35 -2.55 6.10
CA GLN A 2 1.79 -2.07 7.42
C GLN A 2 2.82 -0.96 7.24
N THR A 3 2.75 0.11 8.04
CA THR A 3 3.74 1.20 7.98
C THR A 3 3.75 2.07 9.23
N CYS A 4 4.89 2.64 9.60
CA CYS A 4 4.99 3.62 10.68
C CYS A 4 4.66 5.04 10.20
N ARG A 5 3.65 5.66 10.82
CA ARG A 5 3.22 7.04 10.53
C ARG A 5 4.28 8.12 10.82
N GLY A 6 5.23 7.83 11.72
CA GLY A 6 6.16 8.83 12.29
C GLY A 6 7.65 8.67 11.99
N CYS A 7 8.13 7.47 11.64
CA CYS A 7 9.57 7.23 11.44
C CYS A 7 9.95 7.11 9.96
N SER A 8 9.69 5.96 9.34
CA SER A 8 10.17 5.63 7.99
C SER A 8 9.51 6.46 6.90
N LEU A 9 8.23 6.82 7.06
CA LEU A 9 7.49 7.62 6.08
C LEU A 9 7.98 9.08 5.97
N ASN A 10 8.65 9.62 6.99
CA ASN A 10 9.22 10.97 6.89
C ASN A 10 10.46 11.01 5.98
N ARG A 11 11.14 9.88 5.79
CA ARG A 11 12.26 9.75 4.84
C ARG A 11 11.81 9.32 3.44
N LEU A 12 10.56 8.89 3.30
CA LEU A 12 9.99 8.32 2.08
C LEU A 12 8.73 9.10 1.67
N PRO A 13 8.88 10.34 1.16
CA PRO A 13 7.76 11.22 0.85
C PRO A 13 6.84 10.64 -0.22
N GLU A 14 7.39 9.85 -1.15
CA GLU A 14 6.64 9.20 -2.22
C GLU A 14 5.72 8.09 -1.69
N VAL A 15 6.27 7.17 -0.89
CA VAL A 15 5.50 6.11 -0.23
C VAL A 15 4.47 6.71 0.71
N LYS A 16 4.82 7.76 1.46
CA LYS A 16 3.88 8.47 2.33
C LYS A 16 2.68 9.03 1.56
N ARG A 17 2.91 9.65 0.41
CA ARG A 17 1.83 10.11 -0.48
C ARG A 17 0.98 8.96 -0.97
N PHE A 18 1.59 7.85 -1.40
CA PHE A 18 0.84 6.66 -1.77
C PHE A 18 -0.08 6.17 -0.63
N VAL A 19 0.46 6.02 0.58
CA VAL A 19 -0.30 5.53 1.73
C VAL A 19 -1.44 6.46 2.14
N MET A 20 -1.22 7.78 2.09
CA MET A 20 -2.20 8.75 2.59
C MET A 20 -3.21 9.18 1.55
N ASP A 21 -2.79 9.30 0.29
CA ASP A 21 -3.59 9.80 -0.82
C ASP A 21 -4.19 8.62 -1.58
N ASP A 22 -3.36 7.69 -2.06
CA ASP A 22 -3.79 6.65 -3.01
C ASP A 22 -4.41 5.41 -2.35
N ALA A 23 -3.80 4.93 -1.27
CA ALA A 23 -4.19 3.70 -0.60
C ALA A 23 -5.68 3.67 -0.15
N PRO A 24 -6.26 4.74 0.42
CA PRO A 24 -7.69 4.75 0.78
C PRO A 24 -8.63 4.67 -0.44
N HIS A 25 -8.13 4.94 -1.65
CA HIS A 25 -8.93 4.77 -2.87
C HIS A 25 -8.99 3.31 -3.34
N PHE A 26 -8.19 2.38 -2.82
CA PHE A 26 -8.28 0.98 -3.24
C PHE A 26 -9.25 0.21 -2.33
N GLU A 27 -10.25 -0.45 -2.93
CA GLU A 27 -11.34 -1.08 -2.16
C GLU A 27 -10.89 -2.23 -1.25
N ARG A 28 -9.86 -2.96 -1.68
CA ARG A 28 -9.38 -4.16 -0.99
C ARG A 28 -8.07 -3.92 -0.25
N LEU A 29 -7.59 -2.68 -0.22
CA LEU A 29 -6.31 -2.34 0.39
C LEU A 29 -6.51 -1.81 1.81
N GLU A 30 -6.08 -2.58 2.79
CA GLU A 30 -6.07 -2.15 4.19
C GLU A 30 -4.70 -1.56 4.55
N VAL A 31 -4.69 -0.36 5.14
CA VAL A 31 -3.48 0.29 5.66
C VAL A 31 -3.52 0.27 7.19
N LYS A 32 -2.55 -0.44 7.79
CA LYS A 32 -2.33 -0.47 9.24
C LYS A 32 -1.12 0.36 9.61
N PHE A 33 -1.32 1.35 10.47
CA PHE A 33 -0.24 2.17 10.99
C PHE A 33 0.35 1.54 12.25
N ILE A 34 1.57 1.01 12.16
CA ILE A 34 2.28 0.35 13.27
C ILE A 34 3.56 1.11 13.55
N THR A 35 3.71 1.60 14.79
CA THR A 35 4.89 2.34 15.22
C THR A 35 6.15 1.49 15.06
N GLY A 36 7.15 2.00 14.36
CA GLY A 36 8.42 1.31 14.09
C GLY A 36 8.39 0.30 12.94
N ALA A 37 7.22 -0.01 12.37
CA ALA A 37 7.14 -0.93 11.23
C ALA A 37 7.62 -0.26 9.92
N PRO A 38 8.39 -0.97 9.07
CA PRO A 38 8.72 -0.51 7.74
C PRO A 38 7.46 -0.45 6.84
N PRO A 39 7.44 0.38 5.79
CA PRO A 39 6.36 0.40 4.82
C PRO A 39 6.40 -0.85 3.95
N GLU A 40 5.51 -1.80 4.20
CA GLU A 40 5.44 -3.07 3.48
C GLU A 40 4.00 -3.37 3.02
N LEU A 41 3.89 -3.77 1.75
CA LEU A 41 2.66 -4.32 1.20
C LEU A 41 2.58 -5.79 1.59
N ILE A 42 1.56 -6.15 2.36
CA ILE A 42 1.28 -7.52 2.77
C ILE A 42 0.05 -7.97 1.99
N LEU A 43 0.20 -9.01 1.17
CA LEU A 43 -0.89 -9.67 0.47
C LEU A 43 -1.46 -10.75 1.37
N LEU A 44 -2.74 -10.62 1.69
CA LEU A 44 -3.48 -11.62 2.45
C LEU A 44 -4.28 -12.50 1.48
N GLY A 45 -4.12 -13.81 1.62
CA GLY A 45 -4.86 -14.82 0.86
C GLY A 45 -6.16 -15.24 1.56
N ASN A 46 -6.68 -16.40 1.18
CA ASN A 46 -7.86 -16.96 1.84
C ASN A 46 -7.55 -17.31 3.32
N GLY A 47 -8.39 -16.81 4.23
CA GLY A 47 -8.28 -17.06 5.67
C GLY A 47 -7.17 -16.25 6.37
N ASP A 48 -6.93 -15.02 5.92
CA ASP A 48 -6.00 -14.06 6.55
C ASP A 48 -4.53 -14.51 6.58
N LYS A 49 -4.18 -15.52 5.76
CA LYS A 49 -2.79 -15.95 5.59
C LYS A 49 -2.01 -14.94 4.76
N GLU A 50 -0.90 -14.47 5.30
CA GLU A 50 0.09 -13.68 4.56
C GLU A 50 0.68 -14.53 3.43
N LEU A 51 0.34 -14.19 2.19
CA LEU A 51 0.88 -14.81 0.98
C LEU A 51 2.24 -14.23 0.63
N GLU A 52 2.36 -12.90 0.70
CA GLU A 52 3.55 -12.20 0.24
C GLU A 52 3.74 -10.88 0.99
N ARG A 53 5.00 -10.53 1.25
CA ARG A 53 5.40 -9.26 1.86
C ARG A 53 6.40 -8.56 0.94
N ILE A 54 6.04 -7.37 0.47
CA ILE A 54 6.84 -6.59 -0.47
C ILE A 54 7.23 -5.26 0.20
N PRO A 55 8.53 -4.98 0.38
CA PRO A 55 8.97 -3.72 0.97
C PRO A 55 8.78 -2.56 -0.02
N LEU A 56 8.04 -1.54 0.39
CA LEU A 56 7.82 -0.33 -0.40
C LEU A 56 8.89 0.73 -0.15
N SER A 57 9.82 0.52 0.79
CA SER A 57 10.87 1.51 1.12
C SER A 57 11.72 1.95 -0.06
N ASN A 58 11.88 1.10 -1.07
CA ASN A 58 12.67 1.41 -2.28
C ASN A 58 11.80 1.75 -3.50
N LEU A 59 10.49 1.83 -3.33
CA LEU A 59 9.55 2.07 -4.42
C LEU A 59 9.02 3.50 -4.37
N SER A 60 8.84 4.09 -5.55
CA SER A 60 8.20 5.39 -5.71
C SER A 60 6.67 5.27 -5.60
N ARG A 61 5.97 6.41 -5.54
CA ARG A 61 4.49 6.45 -5.48
C ARG A 61 3.89 5.69 -6.65
N GLN A 62 4.46 5.88 -7.85
CA GLN A 62 3.97 5.28 -9.09
C GLN A 62 4.18 3.77 -9.09
N GLU A 63 5.37 3.30 -8.69
CA GLU A 63 5.69 1.88 -8.52
C GLU A 63 4.76 1.19 -7.50
N CYS A 64 4.48 1.84 -6.37
CA CYS A 64 3.54 1.30 -5.38
C CYS A 64 2.13 1.12 -5.97
N ASN A 65 1.70 2.08 -6.78
CA ASN A 65 0.39 2.02 -7.45
C ASN A 65 0.33 0.94 -8.51
N ASP A 66 1.36 0.85 -9.35
CA ASP A 66 1.46 -0.18 -10.39
C ASP A 66 1.51 -1.58 -9.77
N LEU A 67 2.32 -1.75 -8.72
CA LEU A 67 2.39 -3.01 -7.96
C LEU A 67 1.01 -3.42 -7.44
N VAL A 68 0.30 -2.52 -6.78
CA VAL A 68 -1.03 -2.81 -6.22
C VAL A 68 -2.05 -3.09 -7.33
N LYS A 69 -2.02 -2.36 -8.45
CA LYS A 69 -2.85 -2.66 -9.64
C LYS A 69 -2.51 -4.03 -10.23
N SER A 70 -1.23 -4.35 -10.38
CA SER A 70 -0.72 -5.63 -10.91
C SER A 70 -1.14 -6.82 -10.04
N LYS A 71 -1.26 -6.62 -8.71
CA LYS A 71 -1.82 -7.62 -7.79
C LYS A 71 -3.34 -7.75 -7.86
N GLY A 72 -4.02 -6.99 -8.73
CA GLY A 72 -5.47 -7.06 -8.95
C GLY A 72 -6.30 -6.18 -8.02
N PHE A 73 -5.69 -5.20 -7.33
CA PHE A 73 -6.45 -4.24 -6.53
C PHE A 73 -6.99 -3.13 -7.43
N ILE A 74 -8.31 -2.94 -7.40
CA ILE A 74 -8.99 -1.93 -8.20
C ILE A 74 -9.13 -0.66 -7.37
N ARG A 75 -8.78 0.47 -7.99
CA ARG A 75 -8.97 1.80 -7.42
C ARG A 75 -10.41 2.24 -7.63
N ARG A 76 -11.04 2.83 -6.62
CA ARG A 76 -12.40 3.37 -6.69
C ARG A 76 -12.57 4.42 -7.79
N ASN A 77 -11.53 5.20 -8.07
CA ASN A 77 -11.55 6.20 -9.14
C ASN A 77 -11.47 5.60 -10.56
N ASP A 78 -11.17 4.31 -10.67
CA ASP A 78 -11.15 3.55 -11.94
C ASP A 78 -12.53 2.93 -12.22
N LYS A 79 -13.44 2.93 -11.22
CA LYS A 79 -14.81 2.39 -11.36
C LYS A 79 -15.77 3.30 -12.14
N GLU A 80 -15.29 4.38 -12.75
CA GLU A 80 -16.14 5.31 -13.49
C GLU A 80 -16.23 5.02 -15.00
N GLU A 81 -15.77 3.85 -15.46
CA GLU A 81 -15.99 3.40 -16.84
C GLU A 81 -16.29 1.90 -16.88
N PHE A 82 -17.52 1.49 -16.57
CA PHE A 82 -18.20 0.32 -17.17
C PHE A 82 -19.72 0.37 -16.91
#